data_AF-A0A3A9A5Q7-F1
#
_entry.id   AF-A0A3A9A5Q7-F1
#
_cell.length_a   1.000
_cell.length_b   1.000
_cell.length_c   1.000
_cell.angle_alpha   90.00
_cell.angle_beta   90.00
_cell.angle_gamma   90.00
#
_symmetry.space_group_name_H-M   'P 1'
#
loop_
_entity.id
_entity.type
_entity.pdbx_description
1 polymer ?
#
loop_
_entity_poly.entity_id
_entity_poly.type
_entity_poly.pdbx_seq_one_letter_code
_entity_poly.pdbx_strand_id
1 'polypeptide(L)'
;MKKKTGYLAGAVAVVLVIAVVILVMHGRSAGDFPQTMYVAENICKIRAGAGQEYEVVGLLAKGESVVALEMKEAKDGQTWYKLDTASLAEELDLAGKECYIRSDLLVLN
;
A
#
# COMPACT_ATOMS: atom_id res chain seq x y z
N MET A 1 31.72 20.40 -43.44
CA MET A 1 30.33 20.03 -43.07
C MET A 1 30.39 19.30 -41.72
N LYS A 2 29.81 19.87 -40.66
CA LYS A 2 30.02 19.47 -39.26
C LYS A 2 29.06 18.33 -38.87
N LYS A 3 29.62 17.19 -38.43
CA LYS A 3 28.91 16.01 -37.93
C LYS A 3 28.33 16.30 -36.54
N LYS A 4 27.03 16.11 -36.32
CA LYS A 4 26.39 16.13 -35.00
C LYS A 4 25.60 14.84 -34.78
N THR A 5 26.31 13.76 -34.51
CA THR A 5 25.76 12.53 -33.93
C THR A 5 26.10 12.56 -32.44
N GLY A 6 25.19 13.08 -31.61
CA GLY A 6 25.50 13.34 -30.20
C GLY A 6 24.31 13.29 -29.25
N TYR A 7 23.28 12.49 -29.54
CA TYR A 7 22.10 12.39 -28.65
C TYR A 7 21.76 10.97 -28.15
N LEU A 8 22.37 9.90 -28.67
CA LEU A 8 22.01 8.55 -28.23
C LEU A 8 22.66 8.11 -26.91
N ALA A 9 23.83 8.62 -26.52
CA ALA A 9 24.50 8.21 -25.28
C ALA A 9 23.89 8.86 -24.03
N GLY A 10 23.42 10.11 -24.13
CA GLY A 10 22.81 10.84 -23.01
C GLY A 10 21.40 10.35 -22.68
N ALA A 11 20.60 10.01 -23.68
CA ALA A 11 19.23 9.52 -23.46
C ALA A 11 19.21 8.15 -22.77
N VAL A 12 20.13 7.24 -23.13
CA VAL A 12 20.22 5.91 -22.50
C VAL A 12 20.68 6.02 -21.05
N ALA A 13 21.65 6.89 -20.75
CA ALA A 13 22.09 7.12 -19.37
C ALA A 13 20.98 7.74 -18.51
N VAL A 14 20.20 8.69 -19.04
CA VAL A 14 19.08 9.32 -18.32
C VAL A 14 17.93 8.33 -18.09
N VAL A 15 17.62 7.46 -19.06
CA VAL A 15 16.58 6.42 -18.89
C VAL A 15 16.99 5.38 -17.85
N LEU A 16 18.27 4.97 -17.81
CA LEU A 16 18.78 4.06 -16.78
C LEU A 16 18.80 4.72 -15.40
N VAL A 17 19.15 6.00 -15.30
CA VAL A 17 19.10 6.76 -14.03
C VAL A 17 17.66 6.91 -13.56
N ILE A 18 16.70 7.22 -14.45
CA ILE A 18 15.27 7.29 -14.11
C ILE A 18 14.76 5.91 -13.67
N ALA A 19 15.11 4.83 -14.36
CA ALA A 19 14.73 3.47 -13.96
C ALA A 19 15.32 3.08 -12.59
N VAL A 20 16.56 3.45 -12.31
CA VAL A 20 17.20 3.22 -10.99
C VAL A 20 16.56 4.09 -9.91
N VAL A 21 16.23 5.35 -10.19
CA VAL A 21 15.50 6.22 -9.24
C VAL A 21 14.10 5.70 -8.98
N ILE A 22 13.40 5.21 -10.00
CA ILE A 22 12.12 4.51 -9.87
C ILE A 22 12.32 3.27 -8.98
N LEU A 23 13.32 2.43 -9.22
CA LEU A 23 13.57 1.23 -8.41
C LEU A 23 13.90 1.57 -6.94
N VAL A 24 14.62 2.67 -6.68
CA VAL A 24 14.96 3.17 -5.34
C VAL A 24 13.75 3.81 -4.64
N MET A 25 12.87 4.50 -5.37
CA MET A 25 11.62 5.07 -4.83
C MET A 25 10.57 3.99 -4.51
N HIS A 26 10.57 2.88 -5.25
CA HIS A 26 9.75 1.70 -4.96
C HIS A 26 10.37 0.79 -3.88
N GLY A 27 11.56 1.12 -3.39
CA GLY A 27 12.22 0.45 -2.27
C GLY A 27 11.63 0.80 -0.90
N ARG A 28 10.31 1.05 -0.81
CA ARG A 28 9.62 0.97 0.47
C ARG A 28 9.63 -0.50 0.85
N SER A 29 10.49 -0.84 1.81
CA SER A 29 10.52 -2.14 2.47
C SER A 29 9.08 -2.59 2.72
N ALA A 30 8.59 -3.54 1.92
CA ALA A 30 7.45 -4.33 2.35
C ALA A 30 7.88 -4.91 3.71
N GLY A 31 7.15 -4.58 4.77
CA GLY A 31 7.43 -5.17 6.08
C GLY A 31 7.40 -6.70 6.00
N ASP A 32 7.97 -7.38 6.98
CA ASP A 32 7.81 -8.83 7.10
C ASP A 32 6.33 -9.14 7.36
N PHE A 33 5.60 -9.51 6.31
CA PHE A 33 4.20 -9.92 6.37
C PHE A 33 4.07 -11.45 6.37
N PRO A 34 3.01 -12.02 6.97
CA PRO A 34 1.91 -11.35 7.67
C PRO A 34 2.35 -10.73 9.02
N GLN A 35 1.73 -9.61 9.38
CA GLN A 35 2.08 -8.85 10.59
C GLN A 35 0.84 -8.45 11.38
N THR A 36 0.82 -8.78 12.68
CA THR A 36 -0.23 -8.32 13.60
C THR A 36 0.02 -6.85 13.97
N MET A 37 -1.00 -6.01 13.77
CA MET A 37 -0.97 -4.58 14.05
C MET A 37 -2.26 -4.13 14.74
N TYR A 38 -2.25 -2.91 15.27
CA TYR A 38 -3.33 -2.38 16.10
C TYR A 38 -3.87 -1.08 15.55
N VAL A 39 -5.17 -0.88 15.67
CA VAL A 39 -5.86 0.33 15.21
C VAL A 39 -5.53 1.52 16.11
N ALA A 40 -4.98 2.58 15.53
CA ALA A 40 -4.51 3.75 16.27
C ALA A 40 -5.61 4.78 16.60
N GLU A 41 -6.63 4.88 15.75
CA GLU A 41 -7.68 5.90 15.78
C GLU A 41 -9.04 5.33 16.23
N ASN A 42 -9.96 6.19 16.67
CA ASN A 42 -11.24 5.76 17.26
C ASN A 42 -12.15 4.98 16.30
N ILE A 43 -12.24 5.40 15.03
CA ILE A 43 -13.04 4.72 14.00
C ILE A 43 -12.27 4.76 12.69
N CYS A 44 -11.83 3.59 12.24
CA CYS A 44 -11.13 3.38 10.98
C CYS A 44 -12.02 2.66 9.98
N LYS A 45 -11.95 3.07 8.71
CA LYS A 45 -12.75 2.49 7.63
C LYS A 45 -11.95 1.41 6.91
N ILE A 46 -12.52 0.22 6.79
CA ILE A 46 -12.04 -0.84 5.90
C ILE A 46 -12.72 -0.65 4.55
N ARG A 47 -11.96 -0.79 3.47
CA ARG A 47 -12.44 -0.63 2.10
C ARG A 47 -12.23 -1.87 1.24
N ALA A 48 -13.03 -2.01 0.19
CA ALA A 48 -12.95 -3.11 -0.78
C ALA A 48 -11.71 -3.06 -1.70
N GLY A 49 -10.87 -2.02 -1.57
CA GLY A 49 -9.69 -1.80 -2.38
C GLY A 49 -8.76 -0.75 -1.79
N ALA A 50 -7.52 -0.72 -2.27
CA ALA A 50 -6.51 0.27 -1.88
C ALA A 50 -6.79 1.60 -2.58
N GLY A 51 -7.49 2.49 -1.88
CA GLY A 51 -7.86 3.81 -2.39
C GLY A 51 -9.13 4.34 -1.73
N GLN A 52 -9.32 5.66 -1.76
CA GLN A 52 -10.51 6.29 -1.15
C GLN A 52 -11.77 6.15 -2.01
N GLU A 53 -11.61 5.83 -3.29
CA GLU A 53 -12.68 5.60 -4.27
C GLU A 53 -13.43 4.29 -4.05
N TYR A 54 -12.81 3.33 -3.34
CA TYR A 54 -13.41 2.02 -3.08
C TYR A 54 -14.43 2.10 -1.94
N GLU A 55 -15.48 1.29 -2.02
CA GLU A 55 -16.55 1.23 -1.02
C GLU A 55 -16.01 0.87 0.38
N VAL A 56 -16.65 1.44 1.41
CA VAL A 56 -16.38 1.09 2.81
C VAL A 56 -17.16 -0.18 3.14
N VAL A 57 -16.45 -1.25 3.50
CA VAL A 57 -17.02 -2.58 3.77
C VAL A 57 -17.05 -2.94 5.26
N GLY A 58 -16.40 -2.15 6.10
CA GLY A 58 -16.34 -2.39 7.53
C GLY A 58 -15.77 -1.21 8.30
N LEU A 59 -15.90 -1.27 9.62
CA LEU A 59 -15.33 -0.31 10.55
C LEU A 59 -14.53 -1.07 11.60
N LEU A 60 -13.42 -0.47 12.02
CA LEU A 60 -12.62 -0.93 13.14
C LEU A 60 -12.49 0.16 14.19
N ALA A 61 -12.53 -0.23 15.45
CA ALA A 61 -12.34 0.63 16.61
C ALA A 61 -10.90 0.62 17.11
N LYS A 62 -10.52 1.67 17.84
CA LYS A 62 -9.19 1.80 18.43
C LYS A 62 -8.82 0.58 19.28
N GLY A 63 -7.59 0.09 19.12
CA GLY A 63 -7.04 -1.02 19.89
C GLY A 63 -7.41 -2.40 19.38
N GLU A 64 -8.31 -2.52 18.38
CA GLU A 64 -8.54 -3.80 17.71
C GLU A 64 -7.26 -4.27 17.01
N SER A 65 -6.98 -5.57 17.14
CA SER A 65 -5.85 -6.23 16.49
C SER A 65 -6.29 -6.78 15.14
N VAL A 66 -5.50 -6.52 14.10
CA VAL A 66 -5.70 -7.06 12.76
C VAL A 66 -4.41 -7.64 12.21
N VAL A 67 -4.51 -8.57 11.27
CA VAL A 67 -3.34 -9.10 10.55
C VAL A 67 -3.25 -8.42 9.19
N ALA A 68 -2.18 -7.66 8.96
CA ALA A 68 -1.84 -7.16 7.64
C ALA A 68 -1.07 -8.23 6.87
N LEU A 69 -1.50 -8.48 5.63
CA LEU A 69 -0.94 -9.49 4.73
C LEU A 69 0.08 -8.90 3.74
N GLU A 70 -0.11 -7.65 3.34
CA GLU A 70 0.80 -6.94 2.45
C GLU A 70 0.54 -5.43 2.50
N MET A 71 1.52 -4.65 2.04
CA MET A 71 1.36 -3.23 1.76
C MET A 71 1.17 -3.01 0.26
N LYS A 72 0.23 -2.13 -0.11
CA LYS A 72 -0.10 -1.76 -1.48
C LYS A 72 -0.15 -0.25 -1.62
N GLU A 73 0.52 0.28 -2.62
CA GLU A 73 0.40 1.70 -2.99
C GLU A 73 -0.77 1.89 -3.96
N ALA A 74 -1.61 2.88 -3.66
CA ALA A 74 -2.73 3.29 -4.50
C ALA A 74 -2.26 4.29 -5.58
N LYS A 75 -3.12 4.58 -6.57
CA LYS A 75 -2.79 5.49 -7.69
C LYS A 75 -2.46 6.92 -7.26
N ASP A 76 -2.92 7.32 -6.07
CA ASP A 76 -2.69 8.63 -5.47
C ASP A 76 -1.42 8.68 -4.60
N GLY A 77 -0.61 7.61 -4.58
CA GLY A 77 0.61 7.49 -3.79
C GLY A 77 0.39 7.22 -2.30
N GLN A 78 -0.85 7.03 -1.84
CA GLN A 78 -1.13 6.58 -0.48
C GLN A 78 -0.92 5.07 -0.36
N THR A 79 -0.43 4.65 0.81
CA THR A 79 -0.19 3.25 1.14
C THR A 79 -1.32 2.67 1.98
N TRP A 80 -1.64 1.41 1.69
CA TRP A 80 -2.74 0.66 2.31
C TRP A 80 -2.24 -0.73 2.69
N TYR A 81 -2.75 -1.27 3.79
CA TYR A 81 -2.56 -2.67 4.15
C TYR A 81 -3.72 -3.51 3.66
N LYS A 82 -3.43 -4.63 3.00
CA LYS A 82 -4.41 -5.70 2.80
C LYS A 82 -4.56 -6.46 4.11
N LEU A 83 -5.78 -6.65 4.57
CA LEU A 83 -6.08 -7.32 5.83
C LEU A 83 -6.48 -8.78 5.60
N ASP A 84 -6.12 -9.63 6.55
CA ASP A 84 -6.69 -10.96 6.65
C ASP A 84 -8.14 -10.85 7.14
N THR A 85 -9.09 -11.26 6.32
CA THR A 85 -10.52 -11.24 6.67
C THR A 85 -10.84 -12.14 7.85
N ALA A 86 -10.06 -13.21 8.08
CA ALA A 86 -10.24 -14.10 9.23
C ALA A 86 -9.83 -13.45 10.55
N SER A 87 -9.03 -12.37 10.50
CA SER A 87 -8.65 -11.58 11.68
C SER A 87 -9.66 -10.47 12.01
N LEU A 88 -10.63 -10.21 11.13
CA LEU A 88 -11.68 -9.22 11.33
C LEU A 88 -12.85 -9.86 12.08
N ALA A 89 -13.60 -9.05 12.85
CA ALA A 89 -14.75 -9.53 13.60
C ALA A 89 -15.73 -10.30 12.68
N GLU A 90 -16.12 -11.51 13.11
CA GLU A 90 -16.93 -12.46 12.32
C GLU A 90 -18.31 -11.92 11.91
N GLU A 91 -18.76 -10.80 12.48
CA GLU A 91 -20.04 -10.16 12.18
C GLU A 91 -20.09 -9.48 10.80
N LEU A 92 -18.93 -9.24 10.18
CA LEU A 92 -18.85 -8.62 8.87
C LEU A 92 -18.85 -9.71 7.79
N ASP A 93 -19.84 -9.69 6.88
CA ASP A 93 -19.92 -10.57 5.70
C ASP A 93 -18.83 -10.21 4.65
N LEU A 94 -17.57 -10.47 5.04
CA LEU A 94 -16.35 -10.15 4.32
C LEU A 94 -15.68 -11.38 3.72
N ALA A 95 -16.29 -12.56 3.86
CA ALA A 95 -15.77 -13.80 3.30
C ALA A 95 -15.58 -13.65 1.77
N GLY A 96 -14.34 -13.81 1.32
CA GLY A 96 -13.97 -13.68 -0.09
C GLY A 96 -13.88 -12.25 -0.64
N LYS A 97 -13.98 -11.21 0.21
CA LYS A 97 -13.76 -9.82 -0.18
C LYS A 97 -12.35 -9.38 0.19
N GLU A 98 -11.70 -8.62 -0.68
CA GLU A 98 -10.45 -7.97 -0.31
C GLU A 98 -10.75 -6.80 0.63
N CYS A 99 -10.02 -6.73 1.74
CA CYS A 99 -10.19 -5.69 2.75
C CYS A 99 -8.91 -4.88 2.88
N TYR A 100 -9.03 -3.56 2.83
CA TYR A 100 -7.91 -2.64 2.88
C TYR A 100 -8.13 -1.53 3.90
N ILE A 101 -7.07 -1.15 4.61
CA ILE A 101 -7.03 -0.02 5.53
C ILE A 101 -5.80 0.83 5.25
N ARG A 102 -5.90 2.14 5.45
CA ARG A 102 -4.80 3.08 5.21
C ARG A 102 -3.67 2.82 6.21
N SER A 103 -2.41 2.86 5.76
CA SER A 103 -1.28 2.37 6.56
C SER A 103 -0.98 3.19 7.81
N ASP A 104 -1.28 4.49 7.79
CA ASP A 104 -1.13 5.41 8.92
C ASP A 104 -2.15 5.17 10.05
N LEU A 105 -3.16 4.32 9.83
CA LEU A 105 -4.19 3.99 10.81
C LEU A 105 -3.85 2.75 11.66
N LEU A 106 -2.76 2.06 11.31
CA LEU A 106 -2.27 0.89 12.02
C LEU A 106 -0.88 1.13 12.60
N VAL A 107 -0.65 0.63 13.81
CA VAL A 107 0.63 0.73 14.53
C VAL A 107 1.08 -0.62 15.04
N LEU A 108 2.40 -0.76 15.23
CA LEU A 108 2.97 -1.86 16.01
C LEU A 108 2.84 -1.56 17.50
N ASN A 109 2.57 -2.60 18.29
CA ASN A 109 2.51 -2.52 19.75
C ASN A 109 3.90 -2.67 20.37
#